data_AF-A0A512PFV4-F1
#
_entry.id   AF-A0A512PFV4-F1
#
_cell.length_a   1.000
_cell.length_b   1.000
_cell.length_c   1.000
_cell.angle_alpha   90.00
_cell.angle_beta   90.00
_cell.angle_gamma   90.00
#
_symmetry.space_group_name_H-M   'P 1'
#
loop_
_entity.id
_entity.type
_entity.pdbx_description
1 polymer ?
#
loop_
_entity_poly.entity_id
_entity_poly.type
_entity_poly.pdbx_seq_one_letter_code
_entity_poly.pdbx_strand_id
1 'polypeptide(L)'
;MGRAKHLRRAAGGSPTQTLPCDVARFRLTSSVHDASRYTVLTVIRSFASKDTERLWRRHRVPSLDPRVERVALRKLRQIGAAESIEDLRVPPGNRLEQLRGDRFGQYSIRINDQWRICFTWTVAGPEEVEIVDYH
;
A
#
# COMPACT_ATOMS: atom_id res chain seq x y z
N MET A 1 46.78 67.86 -2.82
CA MET A 1 46.82 67.54 -4.27
C MET A 1 46.72 66.03 -4.41
N GLY A 2 45.80 65.52 -5.23
CA GLY A 2 45.62 64.07 -5.44
C GLY A 2 44.15 63.68 -5.55
N ARG A 3 43.60 63.75 -6.76
CA ARG A 3 42.23 63.38 -7.13
C ARG A 3 42.07 61.85 -7.08
N ALA A 4 40.87 61.37 -6.75
CA ALA A 4 40.08 60.50 -7.64
C ALA A 4 38.69 60.26 -7.06
N LYS A 5 37.69 60.80 -7.76
CA LYS A 5 36.27 60.48 -7.64
C LYS A 5 36.01 59.24 -8.48
N HIS A 6 35.27 58.25 -7.99
CA HIS A 6 34.45 57.27 -8.70
C HIS A 6 33.55 56.62 -7.63
N LEU A 7 32.28 56.31 -7.78
CA LEU A 7 31.27 56.56 -8.81
C LEU A 7 29.96 56.02 -8.18
N ARG A 8 28.90 56.85 -8.12
CA ARG A 8 27.44 56.53 -8.19
C ARG A 8 26.82 55.57 -7.13
N ARG A 9 25.84 56.02 -6.32
CA ARG A 9 24.36 56.10 -6.57
C ARG A 9 23.75 54.72 -6.87
N ALA A 10 22.56 54.30 -6.42
CA ALA A 10 21.47 54.82 -5.59
C ALA A 10 20.53 53.62 -5.31
N ALA A 11 19.84 53.57 -4.15
CA ALA A 11 18.37 53.63 -4.02
C ALA A 11 17.52 52.39 -4.38
N GLY A 12 16.46 52.19 -3.56
CA GLY A 12 15.30 51.32 -3.81
C GLY A 12 15.23 50.16 -2.82
N GLY A 13 14.22 49.99 -1.96
CA GLY A 13 12.79 50.26 -2.11
C GLY A 13 12.06 48.92 -2.23
N SER A 14 11.39 48.50 -1.16
CA SER A 14 10.41 47.40 -1.10
C SER A 14 9.31 47.60 -2.18
N PRO A 15 8.53 46.59 -2.68
CA PRO A 15 7.87 45.55 -1.88
C PRO A 15 7.59 44.19 -2.59
N THR A 16 6.97 43.27 -1.84
CA THR A 16 6.05 42.18 -2.25
C THR A 16 6.34 41.40 -3.53
N GLN A 17 6.73 40.13 -3.36
CA GLN A 17 6.39 39.06 -4.31
C GLN A 17 5.79 37.89 -3.55
N THR A 18 4.47 37.79 -3.62
CA THR A 18 3.72 36.54 -3.44
C THR A 18 3.96 35.67 -4.67
N LEU A 19 4.07 34.35 -4.47
CA LEU A 19 3.66 33.19 -5.30
C LEU A 19 4.60 31.99 -5.02
N PRO A 20 4.21 30.72 -5.27
CA PRO A 20 2.87 30.15 -5.42
C PRO A 20 2.61 28.97 -4.44
N CYS A 21 1.34 28.56 -4.34
CA CYS A 21 0.95 27.23 -3.90
C CYS A 21 1.62 26.19 -4.80
N ASP A 22 2.47 25.30 -4.28
CA ASP A 22 2.63 24.00 -4.93
C ASP A 22 3.26 22.90 -4.07
N VAL A 23 2.66 21.73 -4.26
CA VAL A 23 3.08 20.37 -3.94
C VAL A 23 3.31 20.01 -2.46
N ALA A 24 2.31 19.29 -1.95
CA ALA A 24 2.35 18.37 -0.82
C ALA A 24 3.75 17.81 -0.54
N ARG A 25 4.34 18.23 0.59
CA ARG A 25 5.40 17.47 1.24
C ARG A 25 4.76 16.23 1.86
N PHE A 26 4.59 15.19 1.05
CA PHE A 26 4.38 13.84 1.53
C PHE A 26 5.65 13.48 2.32
N ARG A 27 5.63 13.72 3.65
CA ARG A 27 6.63 13.14 4.55
C ARG A 27 6.48 11.64 4.43
N LEU A 28 7.29 11.04 3.56
CA LEU A 28 7.63 9.64 3.64
C LEU A 28 8.32 9.46 5.00
N THR A 29 7.55 9.05 6.01
CA THR A 29 8.16 8.42 7.17
C THR A 29 8.60 7.04 6.69
N SER A 30 9.83 6.99 6.20
CA SER A 30 10.60 5.78 6.04
C SER A 30 10.59 5.04 7.37
N SER A 31 9.76 4.02 7.48
CA SER A 31 10.14 2.87 8.30
C SER A 31 10.57 1.79 7.33
N VAL A 32 11.88 1.73 7.16
CA VAL A 32 12.59 0.59 6.60
C VAL A 32 12.44 -0.54 7.63
N HIS A 33 11.28 -1.19 7.64
CA HIS A 33 11.15 -2.54 8.21
C HIS A 33 11.37 -3.48 7.02
N ASP A 34 12.61 -3.59 6.56
CA ASP A 34 13.61 -4.54 7.03
C ASP A 34 13.64 -5.74 6.08
N ALA A 35 14.63 -5.68 5.18
CA ALA A 35 14.98 -6.75 4.26
C ALA A 35 15.60 -7.97 4.96
N SER A 36 15.57 -8.06 6.30
CA SER A 36 16.02 -9.22 7.08
C SER A 36 14.91 -10.23 7.41
N ARG A 37 13.64 -10.00 7.01
CA ARG A 37 12.50 -10.91 7.30
C ARG A 37 12.22 -11.97 6.23
N TYR A 38 13.19 -12.34 5.39
CA TYR A 38 12.99 -13.36 4.34
C TYR A 38 12.96 -14.81 4.86
N THR A 39 12.99 -15.05 6.18
CA THR A 39 13.21 -16.40 6.74
C THR A 39 12.06 -16.95 7.61
N VAL A 40 11.03 -16.17 7.92
CA VAL A 40 9.79 -16.70 8.52
C VAL A 40 8.73 -16.76 7.42
N LEU A 41 8.76 -17.89 6.72
CA LEU A 41 7.80 -18.32 5.71
C LEU A 41 6.44 -18.60 6.37
N THR A 42 5.71 -17.57 6.79
CA THR A 42 4.27 -17.73 6.87
C THR A 42 3.78 -17.75 5.41
N VAL A 43 3.21 -18.89 5.01
CA VAL A 43 2.80 -19.17 3.64
C VAL A 43 1.30 -19.34 3.66
N ILE A 44 0.60 -18.70 2.73
CA ILE A 44 -0.84 -18.91 2.52
C ILE A 44 -1.10 -20.41 2.42
N ARG A 45 -1.94 -20.92 3.33
CA ARG A 45 -2.14 -22.35 3.56
C ARG A 45 -2.99 -23.00 2.47
N SER A 46 -4.06 -22.32 2.05
CA SER A 46 -4.97 -22.75 1.00
C SER A 46 -5.57 -21.57 0.25
N PHE A 47 -6.06 -21.85 -0.95
CA PHE A 47 -6.75 -20.89 -1.81
C PHE A 47 -8.12 -21.44 -2.17
N ALA A 48 -9.16 -20.62 -2.00
CA ALA A 48 -10.52 -20.99 -2.43
C ALA A 48 -10.73 -20.79 -3.94
N SER A 49 -9.84 -20.01 -4.60
CA SER A 49 -9.92 -19.72 -6.04
C SER A 49 -8.62 -20.05 -6.79
N LYS A 50 -8.75 -20.78 -7.90
CA LYS A 50 -7.63 -21.12 -8.80
C LYS A 50 -6.96 -19.88 -9.40
N ASP A 51 -7.72 -18.83 -9.64
CA ASP A 51 -7.19 -17.57 -10.16
C ASP A 51 -6.33 -16.85 -9.11
N THR A 52 -6.75 -16.91 -7.84
CA THR A 52 -5.99 -16.33 -6.73
C THR A 52 -4.68 -17.10 -6.51
N GLU A 53 -4.72 -18.43 -6.60
CA GLU A 53 -3.53 -19.26 -6.55
C GLU A 53 -2.56 -18.99 -7.71
N ARG A 54 -3.09 -18.84 -8.95
CA ARG A 54 -2.29 -18.45 -10.11
C ARG A 54 -1.60 -17.11 -9.89
N LEU A 55 -2.32 -16.12 -9.38
CA LEU A 55 -1.76 -14.80 -9.10
C LEU A 55 -0.67 -14.89 -8.02
N TRP A 56 -0.87 -15.69 -6.96
CA TRP A 56 0.14 -15.93 -5.92
C TRP A 56 1.44 -16.49 -6.49
N ARG A 57 1.33 -17.45 -7.42
CA ARG A 57 2.45 -18.03 -8.17
C ARG A 57 3.06 -17.08 -9.22
N ARG A 58 2.61 -15.82 -9.27
CA ARG A 58 3.04 -14.77 -10.22
C ARG A 58 2.71 -15.11 -11.67
N HIS A 59 1.69 -15.93 -11.91
CA HIS A 59 1.14 -16.12 -13.24
C HIS A 59 0.08 -15.07 -13.53
N ARG A 60 -0.04 -14.71 -14.81
CA ARG A 60 -1.07 -13.78 -15.29
C ARG A 60 -2.45 -14.42 -15.17
N VAL A 61 -3.43 -13.63 -14.73
CA VAL A 61 -4.83 -14.02 -14.60
C VAL A 61 -5.64 -13.21 -15.62
N PRO A 62 -6.10 -13.83 -16.72
CA PRO A 62 -6.77 -13.10 -17.80
C PRO A 62 -8.05 -12.37 -17.36
N SER A 63 -8.70 -12.84 -16.28
CA SER A 63 -9.93 -12.27 -15.71
C SER A 63 -9.69 -11.00 -14.89
N LEU A 64 -8.45 -10.68 -14.51
CA LEU A 64 -8.12 -9.52 -13.68
C LEU A 64 -7.46 -8.41 -14.49
N ASP A 65 -7.88 -7.16 -14.25
CA ASP A 65 -7.19 -6.00 -14.78
C ASP A 65 -5.75 -5.93 -14.23
N PRO A 66 -4.72 -5.67 -15.05
CA PRO A 66 -3.33 -5.61 -14.60
C PRO A 66 -3.06 -4.65 -13.43
N ARG A 67 -3.85 -3.58 -13.30
CA ARG A 67 -3.77 -2.63 -12.18
C ARG A 67 -4.25 -3.29 -10.89
N VAL A 68 -5.30 -4.10 -10.96
CA VAL A 68 -5.84 -4.89 -9.85
C VAL A 68 -4.87 -5.99 -9.48
N GLU A 69 -4.35 -6.75 -10.45
CA GLU A 69 -3.37 -7.83 -10.23
C GLU A 69 -2.17 -7.36 -9.39
N ARG A 70 -1.59 -6.20 -9.75
CA ARG A 70 -0.42 -5.66 -9.05
C ARG A 70 -0.72 -5.32 -7.59
N VAL A 71 -1.88 -4.74 -7.31
CA VAL A 71 -2.30 -4.37 -5.94
C VAL A 71 -2.69 -5.61 -5.15
N ALA A 72 -3.42 -6.53 -5.77
CA ALA A 72 -3.81 -7.81 -5.21
C ALA A 72 -2.57 -8.63 -4.80
N LEU A 73 -1.58 -8.77 -5.67
CA LEU A 73 -0.34 -9.49 -5.38
C LEU A 73 0.42 -8.88 -4.20
N ARG A 74 0.48 -7.55 -4.10
CA ARG A 74 1.10 -6.86 -2.95
C ARG A 74 0.37 -7.18 -1.65
N LYS A 75 -0.97 -7.19 -1.67
CA LYS A 75 -1.80 -7.50 -0.49
C LYS A 75 -1.72 -8.98 -0.11
N LEU A 76 -1.72 -9.89 -1.08
CA LEU A 76 -1.48 -11.31 -0.84
C LEU A 76 -0.14 -11.55 -0.15
N ARG A 77 0.92 -10.83 -0.54
CA ARG A 77 2.22 -10.92 0.14
C ARG A 77 2.18 -10.42 1.57
N GLN A 78 1.42 -9.36 1.85
CA GLN A 78 1.21 -8.90 3.23
C GLN A 78 0.48 -9.94 4.06
N ILE A 79 -0.58 -10.55 3.50
CA ILE A 79 -1.33 -11.64 4.14
C ILE A 79 -0.41 -12.83 4.42
N GLY A 80 0.38 -13.25 3.44
CA GLY A 80 1.35 -14.33 3.62
C GLY A 80 2.38 -14.00 4.71
N ALA A 81 2.94 -12.79 4.72
CA ALA A 81 3.99 -12.41 5.65
C ALA A 81 3.52 -12.00 7.06
N ALA A 82 2.21 -11.95 7.31
CA ALA A 82 1.68 -11.55 8.61
C ALA A 82 1.81 -12.68 9.64
N GLU A 83 2.21 -12.34 10.86
CA GLU A 83 2.29 -13.30 11.99
C GLU A 83 0.96 -13.30 12.77
N SER A 84 0.25 -12.18 12.75
CA SER A 84 -1.06 -11.98 13.37
C SER A 84 -2.04 -11.26 12.45
N ILE A 85 -3.34 -11.41 12.72
CA ILE A 85 -4.39 -10.70 12.01
C ILE A 85 -4.31 -9.18 12.27
N GLU A 86 -3.77 -8.78 13.42
CA GLU A 86 -3.49 -7.40 13.81
C GLU A 86 -2.45 -6.72 12.91
N ASP A 87 -1.43 -7.45 12.43
CA ASP A 87 -0.40 -6.91 11.54
C ASP A 87 -1.00 -6.37 10.23
N LEU A 88 -2.10 -6.97 9.79
CA LEU A 88 -2.82 -6.56 8.59
C LEU A 88 -3.59 -5.25 8.77
N ARG A 89 -3.74 -4.75 10.01
CA ARG A 89 -4.31 -3.43 10.32
C ARG A 89 -3.28 -2.29 10.20
N VAL A 90 -1.98 -2.59 10.27
CA VAL A 90 -0.91 -1.57 10.27
C VAL A 90 -0.92 -0.74 9.00
N PRO A 91 -1.06 -1.31 7.78
CA PRO A 91 -1.28 -0.50 6.60
C PRO A 91 -2.71 0.06 6.61
N PRO A 92 -2.92 1.38 6.74
CA PRO A 92 -4.27 1.96 6.83
C PRO A 92 -5.13 1.69 5.58
N GLY A 93 -4.48 1.40 4.44
CA GLY A 93 -5.13 1.05 3.18
C GLY A 93 -5.64 -0.39 3.07
N ASN A 94 -5.50 -1.23 4.09
CA ASN A 94 -6.06 -2.58 4.07
C ASN A 94 -7.54 -2.62 4.44
N ARG A 95 -7.98 -1.70 5.31
CA ARG A 95 -9.37 -1.66 5.82
C ARG A 95 -9.85 -3.08 6.16
N LEU A 96 -9.13 -3.73 7.06
CA LEU A 96 -9.42 -5.10 7.47
C LEU A 96 -10.82 -5.13 8.10
N GLU A 97 -11.71 -5.89 7.47
CA GLU A 97 -13.10 -6.06 7.89
C GLU A 97 -13.34 -7.53 8.21
N GLN A 98 -13.91 -7.84 9.39
CA GLN A 98 -14.38 -9.18 9.70
C GLN A 98 -15.79 -9.35 9.09
N LEU A 99 -15.96 -10.36 8.25
CA LEU A 99 -17.24 -10.67 7.61
C LEU A 99 -18.22 -11.27 8.63
N ARG A 100 -19.50 -11.00 8.41
CA ARG A 100 -20.62 -11.43 9.27
C ARG A 100 -21.66 -12.19 8.44
N GLY A 101 -22.61 -12.86 9.11
CA GLY A 101 -23.65 -13.66 8.45
C GLY A 101 -23.10 -15.00 7.95
N ASP A 102 -23.42 -15.39 6.73
CA ASP A 102 -23.06 -16.70 6.15
C ASP A 102 -21.54 -16.92 6.04
N ARG A 103 -20.75 -15.84 6.07
CA ARG A 103 -19.28 -15.85 6.02
C ARG A 103 -18.64 -15.51 7.37
N PHE A 104 -19.34 -15.76 8.47
CA PHE A 104 -18.82 -15.51 9.82
C PHE A 104 -17.47 -16.22 10.04
N GLY A 105 -16.50 -15.48 10.58
CA GLY A 105 -15.13 -15.97 10.81
C GLY A 105 -14.16 -15.71 9.65
N GLN A 106 -14.64 -15.27 8.49
CA GLN A 106 -13.79 -14.77 7.42
C GLN A 106 -13.42 -13.29 7.64
N TYR A 107 -12.27 -12.92 7.10
CA TYR A 107 -11.75 -11.57 7.03
C TYR A 107 -11.69 -11.12 5.58
N SER A 108 -11.80 -9.81 5.36
CA SER A 108 -11.60 -9.21 4.05
C SER A 108 -10.66 -8.01 4.10
N ILE A 109 -9.87 -7.85 3.04
CA ILE A 109 -9.01 -6.70 2.78
C ILE A 109 -9.41 -6.08 1.45
N ARG A 110 -9.61 -4.76 1.45
CA ARG A 110 -10.01 -4.02 0.24
C ARG A 110 -8.84 -3.91 -0.73
N ILE A 111 -9.05 -4.21 -2.01
CA ILE A 111 -8.06 -3.96 -3.09
C ILE A 111 -8.32 -2.58 -3.69
N ASN A 112 -9.56 -2.34 -4.12
CA ASN A 112 -10.09 -1.08 -4.61
C ASN A 112 -11.60 -1.01 -4.30
N ASP A 113 -12.38 -0.19 -5.01
CA ASP A 113 -13.82 -0.06 -4.74
C ASP A 113 -14.63 -1.30 -5.12
N GLN A 114 -14.13 -2.08 -6.07
CA GLN A 114 -14.82 -3.24 -6.64
C GLN A 114 -14.35 -4.58 -6.06
N TRP A 115 -13.05 -4.70 -5.79
CA TRP A 115 -12.39 -5.96 -5.49
C TRP A 115 -11.98 -6.07 -4.02
N ARG A 116 -12.17 -7.26 -3.44
CA ARG A 116 -11.70 -7.61 -2.09
C ARG A 116 -10.98 -8.94 -2.08
N ILE A 117 -10.06 -9.10 -1.13
CA ILE A 117 -9.47 -10.40 -0.79
C ILE A 117 -10.19 -10.90 0.44
N CYS A 118 -10.83 -12.05 0.35
CA CYS A 118 -11.44 -12.75 1.49
C CYS A 118 -10.54 -13.92 1.91
N PHE A 119 -10.46 -14.19 3.20
CA PHE A 119 -9.68 -15.30 3.75
C PHE A 119 -10.15 -15.65 5.17
N THR A 120 -9.88 -16.87 5.61
CA THR A 120 -10.01 -17.29 7.01
C THR A 120 -8.66 -17.17 7.70
N TRP A 121 -8.63 -16.69 8.93
CA TRP A 121 -7.41 -16.67 9.73
C TRP A 121 -7.40 -17.82 10.73
N THR A 122 -6.44 -18.74 10.62
CA THR A 122 -6.24 -19.86 11.55
C THR A 122 -4.94 -19.69 12.32
N VAL A 123 -4.72 -20.53 13.34
CA VAL A 123 -3.46 -20.56 14.10
C VAL A 123 -2.27 -20.93 13.19
N ALA A 124 -2.53 -21.66 12.09
CA ALA A 124 -1.51 -22.03 11.12
C ALA A 124 -1.27 -20.94 10.05
N GLY A 125 -2.09 -19.89 10.00
CA GLY A 125 -2.00 -18.79 9.05
C GLY A 125 -3.28 -18.58 8.23
N PRO A 126 -3.18 -17.80 7.13
CA PRO A 126 -4.33 -17.51 6.27
C PRO A 126 -4.71 -18.71 5.38
N GLU A 127 -5.99 -19.07 5.41
CA GLU A 127 -6.64 -20.16 4.67
C GLU A 127 -7.78 -19.65 3.79
N GLU A 128 -8.18 -20.45 2.81
CA GLU A 128 -9.30 -20.20 1.90
C GLU A 128 -9.22 -18.82 1.23
N VAL A 129 -8.02 -18.42 0.82
CA VAL A 129 -7.78 -17.08 0.28
C VAL A 129 -8.38 -16.98 -1.13
N GLU A 130 -9.23 -15.98 -1.34
CA GLU A 130 -9.83 -15.67 -2.64
C GLU A 130 -9.89 -14.17 -2.93
N ILE A 131 -9.79 -13.82 -4.21
CA ILE A 131 -10.10 -12.49 -4.73
C ILE A 131 -11.52 -12.54 -5.28
N VAL A 132 -12.38 -11.67 -4.78
CA VAL A 132 -13.80 -11.59 -5.13
C VAL A 132 -14.15 -10.19 -5.64
N ASP A 133 -14.98 -10.18 -6.67
CA ASP A 133 -15.68 -9.00 -7.16
C ASP A 133 -16.95 -8.81 -6.33
N TYR A 134 -17.17 -7.61 -5.82
CA TYR A 134 -18.34 -7.25 -5.02
C TYR A 134 -19.41 -6.48 -5.83
N HIS A 135 -19.25 -6.38 -7.16
CA HIS A 135 -20.23 -5.75 -8.06
C HIS A 135 -21.11 -6.74 -8.83
#